data_AF-A0A1V5IBU1-F1
#
_entry.id   AF-A0A1V5IBU1-F1
#
_cell.length_a   1.000
_cell.length_b   1.000
_cell.length_c   1.000
_cell.angle_alpha   90.00
_cell.angle_beta   90.00
_cell.angle_gamma   90.00
#
_symmetry.space_group_name_H-M   'P 1'
#
loop_
_entity.id
_entity.type
_entity.pdbx_description
1 polymer ?
#
loop_
_entity_poly.entity_id
_entity_poly.type
_entity_poly.pdbx_seq_one_letter_code
_entity_poly.pdbx_strand_id
1 'polypeptide(L)'
;MKTTSNIPIPTTPLRWKEGEWFIAVNHKDNGVQPAEEEGRRYEADFTIVKELTAEAAILAFTRQQQDPVLDQQVIDSIEVNGGSALDVPLNYETKVSSTIFPPLPSTGWLEQGVIYSYNNGAVMVRQPHERTIYHPEQTPALFSFWRDNASAELAWMDCEKVEKGWKRTFGGKTYECLQPHQTQSDYTPTATLGVLWKEVPQQSDEYAVFVHPTGAHDVYMKGDIVWYPTLNSTLYRSKIDNNSWSPDEYANGWEIYVP
;
A
#
# COMPACT_ATOMS: atom_id res chain seq x y z
N MET A 1 7.09 20.84 5.90
CA MET A 1 7.17 22.33 5.81
C MET A 1 7.62 22.79 4.42
N LYS A 2 7.51 24.09 4.05
CA LYS A 2 8.02 24.63 2.77
C LYS A 2 9.38 25.32 2.93
N THR A 3 10.25 25.15 1.94
CA THR A 3 11.53 25.88 1.82
C THR A 3 11.64 26.51 0.44
N THR A 4 12.37 27.61 0.36
CA THR A 4 12.57 28.39 -0.87
C THR A 4 14.04 28.73 -1.05
N SER A 5 14.52 28.80 -2.30
CA SER A 5 15.93 29.07 -2.60
C SER A 5 16.12 29.75 -3.96
N ASN A 6 17.18 30.53 -4.08
CA ASN A 6 17.64 31.10 -5.35
C ASN A 6 18.47 30.13 -6.19
N ILE A 7 19.02 29.10 -5.57
CA ILE A 7 19.74 28.00 -6.22
C ILE A 7 18.93 26.71 -6.13
N PRO A 8 19.12 25.75 -7.05
CA PRO A 8 18.42 24.47 -7.00
C PRO A 8 18.50 23.85 -5.61
N ILE A 9 17.34 23.50 -5.05
CA ILE A 9 17.29 22.82 -3.75
C ILE A 9 17.85 21.41 -3.96
N PRO A 10 18.75 20.95 -3.07
CA PRO A 10 19.35 19.63 -3.19
C PRO A 10 18.29 18.52 -3.27
N THR A 11 18.41 17.70 -4.31
CA THR A 11 17.59 16.50 -4.50
C THR A 11 18.14 15.29 -3.73
N THR A 12 19.34 15.43 -3.16
CA THR A 12 19.98 14.42 -2.31
C THR A 12 19.91 14.85 -0.85
N PRO A 13 19.76 13.89 0.10
CA PRO A 13 19.74 14.22 1.51
C PRO A 13 21.01 14.94 1.94
N LEU A 14 20.86 16.04 2.67
CA LEU A 14 22.00 16.77 3.25
C LEU A 14 22.11 16.46 4.73
N ARG A 15 23.32 16.35 5.24
CA ARG A 15 23.54 16.21 6.68
C ARG A 15 23.07 17.50 7.38
N TRP A 16 22.11 17.34 8.29
CA TRP A 16 21.59 18.44 9.12
C TRP A 16 22.42 18.56 10.40
N LYS A 17 22.58 17.44 11.12
CA LYS A 17 23.43 17.27 12.30
C LYS A 17 24.04 15.87 12.32
N GLU A 18 24.80 15.51 13.36
CA GLU A 18 25.28 14.15 13.53
C GLU A 18 24.10 13.18 13.70
N GLY A 19 23.97 12.23 12.76
CA GLY A 19 22.85 11.29 12.76
C GLY A 19 21.51 11.88 12.30
N GLU A 20 21.48 13.06 11.67
CA GLU A 20 20.24 13.69 11.19
C GLU A 20 20.40 14.25 9.78
N TRP A 21 19.34 14.14 8.97
CA TRP A 21 19.37 14.47 7.55
C TRP A 21 18.18 15.35 7.13
N PHE A 22 18.49 16.38 6.37
CA PHE A 22 17.56 17.21 5.64
C PHE A 22 17.13 16.50 4.35
N ILE A 23 15.82 16.40 4.15
CA ILE A 23 15.24 15.82 2.92
C ILE A 23 14.23 16.83 2.36
N ALA A 24 14.33 17.09 1.06
CA ALA A 24 13.41 17.94 0.32
C ALA A 24 12.72 17.16 -0.80
N VAL A 25 11.41 17.38 -0.95
CA VAL A 25 10.51 16.76 -1.93
C VAL A 25 9.61 17.82 -2.56
N ASN A 26 8.79 17.46 -3.54
CA ASN A 26 7.88 18.39 -4.23
C ASN A 26 8.59 19.64 -4.79
N HIS A 27 9.79 19.42 -5.35
CA HIS A 27 10.61 20.48 -5.92
C HIS A 27 9.88 21.16 -7.08
N LYS A 28 9.93 22.49 -7.08
CA LYS A 28 9.30 23.34 -8.08
C LYS A 28 10.30 24.43 -8.48
N ASP A 29 10.59 24.56 -9.77
CA ASP A 29 11.27 25.72 -10.33
C ASP A 29 10.20 26.70 -10.84
N ASN A 30 10.07 27.84 -10.16
CA ASN A 30 9.17 28.92 -10.50
C ASN A 30 9.67 29.77 -11.69
N GLY A 31 10.87 29.48 -12.22
CA GLY A 31 11.44 30.18 -13.36
C GLY A 31 12.05 31.53 -13.00
N VAL A 32 11.97 32.50 -13.92
CA VAL A 32 12.50 33.86 -13.69
C VAL A 32 11.56 34.61 -12.75
N GLN A 33 12.06 34.96 -11.57
CA GLN A 33 11.25 35.63 -10.58
C GLN A 33 11.10 37.14 -10.83
N PRO A 34 9.91 37.70 -10.58
CA PRO A 34 9.76 39.14 -10.43
C PRO A 34 10.61 39.66 -9.27
N ALA A 35 11.05 40.93 -9.34
CA ALA A 35 11.89 41.55 -8.31
C ALA A 35 11.27 41.51 -6.90
N GLU A 36 9.94 41.39 -6.81
CA GLU A 36 9.20 41.33 -5.54
C GLU A 36 9.22 39.94 -4.88
N GLU A 37 9.67 38.89 -5.58
CA GLU A 37 9.72 37.51 -5.08
C GLU A 37 11.15 36.96 -4.97
N GLU A 38 12.16 37.83 -5.04
CA GLU A 38 13.58 37.48 -4.99
C GLU A 38 13.88 36.54 -3.79
N GLY A 39 14.41 35.34 -4.06
CA GLY A 39 14.63 34.31 -3.03
C GLY A 39 13.86 33.00 -3.23
N ARG A 40 12.88 32.95 -4.14
CA ARG A 40 11.90 31.84 -4.23
C ARG A 40 11.85 31.15 -5.59
N ARG A 41 12.96 31.19 -6.33
CA ARG A 41 13.07 30.56 -7.65
C ARG A 41 12.79 29.06 -7.54
N TYR A 42 13.37 28.41 -6.55
CA TYR A 42 13.12 27.02 -6.23
C TYR A 42 12.29 26.94 -4.97
N GLU A 43 11.27 26.10 -4.97
CA GLU A 43 10.48 25.75 -3.79
C GLU A 43 10.48 24.24 -3.61
N ALA A 44 10.46 23.77 -2.37
CA ALA A 44 10.30 22.37 -2.05
C ALA A 44 9.60 22.23 -0.69
N ASP A 45 9.00 21.08 -0.45
CA ASP A 45 8.63 20.67 0.89
C ASP A 45 9.83 20.00 1.55
N PHE A 46 10.10 20.24 2.84
CA PHE A 46 11.21 19.62 3.57
C PHE A 46 10.83 19.19 4.98
N THR A 47 11.62 18.26 5.52
CA THR A 47 11.60 17.77 6.90
C THR A 47 12.97 17.19 7.31
N ILE A 48 13.13 16.79 8.57
CA ILE A 48 14.35 16.19 9.14
C ILE A 48 14.09 14.73 9.55
N VAL A 49 15.06 13.84 9.27
CA VAL A 49 15.02 12.41 9.63
C VAL A 49 16.29 11.96 10.38
N LYS A 50 16.19 10.91 11.21
CA LYS A 50 17.34 10.29 11.93
C LYS A 50 18.14 9.30 11.09
N GLU A 51 17.55 8.78 10.02
CA GLU A 51 18.18 7.78 9.17
C GLU A 51 17.69 7.90 7.74
N LEU A 52 18.53 7.53 6.78
CA LEU A 52 18.21 7.53 5.35
C LEU A 52 17.57 6.19 4.96
N THR A 53 16.57 5.76 5.71
CA THR A 53 15.78 4.56 5.44
C THR A 53 14.43 4.96 4.84
N ALA A 54 13.79 4.02 4.15
CA ALA A 54 12.45 4.25 3.60
C ALA A 54 11.44 4.49 4.73
N GLU A 55 11.59 3.77 5.85
CA GLU A 55 10.73 3.84 7.03
C GLU A 55 10.75 5.22 7.69
N ALA A 56 11.94 5.80 7.89
CA ALA A 56 12.08 7.13 8.50
C ALA A 56 11.54 8.25 7.60
N ALA A 57 11.74 8.14 6.28
CA ALA A 57 11.18 9.09 5.32
C ALA A 57 9.64 9.01 5.29
N ILE A 58 9.07 7.80 5.28
CA ILE A 58 7.61 7.58 5.31
C ILE A 58 6.99 8.19 6.56
N LEU A 59 7.59 7.97 7.72
CA LEU A 59 7.12 8.54 8.99
C LEU A 59 7.16 10.07 8.97
N ALA A 60 8.26 10.66 8.47
CA ALA A 60 8.41 12.11 8.45
C ALA A 60 7.40 12.80 7.50
N PHE A 61 7.14 12.23 6.33
CA PHE A 61 6.15 12.79 5.40
C PHE A 61 4.70 12.51 5.80
N THR A 62 4.43 11.38 6.45
CA THR A 62 3.10 11.10 7.03
C THR A 62 2.81 12.09 8.16
N ARG A 63 3.80 12.34 9.04
CA ARG A 63 3.74 13.37 10.09
C ARG A 63 3.49 14.75 9.49
N GLN A 64 4.24 15.14 8.46
CA GLN A 64 4.07 16.44 7.80
C GLN A 64 2.62 16.70 7.35
N GLN A 65 1.89 15.66 6.93
CA GLN A 65 0.52 15.79 6.46
C GLN A 65 -0.52 15.67 7.58
N GLN A 66 -0.35 14.72 8.50
CA GLN A 66 -1.36 14.39 9.52
C GLN A 66 -1.16 15.15 10.83
N ASP A 67 0.06 15.60 11.11
CA ASP A 67 0.43 16.33 12.32
C ASP A 67 1.45 17.46 12.01
N PRO A 68 0.98 18.54 11.36
CA PRO A 68 1.84 19.66 10.97
C PRO A 68 2.44 20.39 12.18
N VAL A 69 1.81 20.29 13.36
CA VAL A 69 2.32 20.88 14.61
C VAL A 69 3.56 20.13 15.07
N LEU A 70 3.50 18.79 15.08
CA LEU A 70 4.66 17.96 15.41
C LEU A 70 5.77 18.06 14.37
N ASP A 71 5.44 18.15 13.08
CA ASP A 71 6.43 18.35 12.02
C ASP A 71 7.19 19.67 12.20
N GLN A 72 6.49 20.74 12.55
CA GLN A 72 7.11 22.03 12.88
C GLN A 72 8.06 21.92 14.07
N GLN A 73 7.66 21.20 15.13
CA GLN A 73 8.49 20.99 16.33
C GLN A 73 9.75 20.19 16.04
N VAL A 74 9.67 19.17 15.17
CA VAL A 74 10.84 18.38 14.75
C VAL A 74 11.88 19.24 14.03
N ILE A 75 11.44 20.28 13.34
CA ILE A 75 12.31 21.20 12.61
C ILE A 75 12.88 22.28 13.54
N ASP A 76 12.04 22.88 14.37
CA ASP A 76 12.39 24.08 15.15
C ASP A 76 13.14 23.78 16.44
N SER A 77 12.76 22.71 17.16
CA SER A 77 13.34 22.39 18.47
C SER A 77 14.00 21.02 18.52
N ILE A 78 13.62 20.07 17.65
CA ILE A 78 13.95 18.63 17.75
C ILE A 78 13.53 18.04 19.11
N GLU A 79 12.86 18.81 19.97
CA GLU A 79 12.47 18.44 21.33
C GLU A 79 10.98 18.68 21.52
N VAL A 80 10.28 17.65 21.96
CA VAL A 80 8.87 17.69 22.38
C VAL A 80 8.80 17.11 23.77
N ASN A 81 8.24 17.89 24.71
CA ASN A 81 8.08 17.48 26.11
C ASN A 81 9.39 17.02 26.80
N GLY A 82 10.55 17.61 26.44
CA GLY A 82 11.83 17.32 27.07
C GLY A 82 12.53 16.04 26.58
N GLY A 83 12.07 15.46 25.47
CA GLY A 83 12.75 14.37 24.74
C GLY A 83 12.79 14.66 23.24
N SER A 84 13.54 13.86 22.47
CA SER A 84 13.63 14.06 21.02
C SER A 84 12.25 13.89 20.37
N ALA A 85 11.80 14.89 19.62
CA ALA A 85 10.55 14.88 18.86
C ALA A 85 10.49 13.73 17.85
N LEU A 86 11.67 13.26 17.40
CA LEU A 86 11.85 12.12 16.52
C LEU A 86 11.66 10.76 17.23
N ASP A 87 11.61 10.74 18.57
CA ASP A 87 11.41 9.54 19.40
C ASP A 87 9.98 9.44 19.97
N VAL A 88 9.08 10.37 19.60
CA VAL A 88 7.65 10.30 19.97
C VAL A 88 6.95 9.38 18.97
N PRO A 89 6.61 8.13 19.33
CA PRO A 89 6.09 7.17 18.38
C PRO A 89 4.60 7.43 18.14
N LEU A 90 4.26 7.95 16.96
CA LEU A 90 2.88 7.94 16.45
C LEU A 90 2.76 6.89 15.35
N ASN A 91 1.86 5.92 15.58
CA ASN A 91 1.54 4.89 14.61
C ASN A 91 0.36 5.38 13.76
N TYR A 92 0.65 5.81 12.53
CA TYR A 92 -0.37 6.31 11.61
C TYR A 92 -1.01 5.15 10.84
N GLU A 93 -2.33 4.95 10.99
CA GLU A 93 -3.07 3.81 10.41
C GLU A 93 -3.07 3.80 8.87
N THR A 94 -2.96 4.97 8.23
CA THR A 94 -2.95 5.13 6.77
C THR A 94 -1.63 5.76 6.32
N LYS A 95 -0.74 4.97 5.72
CA LYS A 95 0.53 5.43 5.15
C LYS A 95 0.32 5.94 3.73
N VAL A 96 0.76 7.16 3.43
CA VAL A 96 0.74 7.70 2.06
C VAL A 96 1.88 7.09 1.25
N SER A 97 1.54 6.46 0.12
CA SER A 97 2.50 5.98 -0.87
C SER A 97 2.63 7.04 -1.97
N SER A 98 3.79 7.73 -2.05
CA SER A 98 4.47 8.14 -3.31
C SER A 98 5.43 9.33 -3.16
N THR A 99 6.72 9.08 -2.90
CA THR A 99 7.82 9.97 -3.37
C THR A 99 9.18 9.27 -3.48
N ILE A 100 9.21 7.98 -3.82
CA ILE A 100 10.47 7.23 -4.06
C ILE A 100 10.94 7.28 -5.52
N PHE A 101 10.17 7.89 -6.42
CA PHE A 101 10.44 7.88 -7.86
C PHE A 101 10.72 9.28 -8.42
N PRO A 102 11.58 9.40 -9.44
CA PRO A 102 11.76 10.66 -10.16
C PRO A 102 10.42 11.13 -10.77
N PRO A 103 10.20 12.44 -10.93
CA PRO A 103 9.01 12.93 -11.62
C PRO A 103 9.02 12.48 -13.08
N LEU A 104 7.85 12.13 -13.62
CA LEU A 104 7.72 11.78 -15.03
C LEU A 104 8.15 12.99 -15.89
N PRO A 105 9.20 12.89 -16.73
CA PRO A 105 9.67 14.02 -17.50
C PRO A 105 8.66 14.40 -18.59
N SER A 106 8.70 15.66 -19.03
CA SER A 106 7.83 16.17 -20.09
C SER A 106 8.34 15.85 -21.49
N THR A 107 9.63 15.54 -21.65
CA THR A 107 10.27 15.12 -22.90
C THR A 107 11.40 14.11 -22.63
N GLY A 108 11.93 13.48 -23.68
CA GLY A 108 13.10 12.59 -23.59
C GLY A 108 12.77 11.11 -23.64
N TRP A 109 13.82 10.31 -23.71
CA TRP A 109 13.73 8.85 -23.79
C TRP A 109 13.37 8.24 -22.43
N LEU A 110 12.41 7.32 -22.44
CA LEU A 110 11.98 6.57 -21.26
C LEU A 110 12.36 5.10 -21.39
N GLU A 111 13.11 4.60 -20.41
CA GLU A 111 13.53 3.20 -20.36
C GLU A 111 12.47 2.30 -19.72
N GLN A 112 12.33 1.08 -20.26
CA GLN A 112 11.39 0.09 -19.75
C GLN A 112 11.69 -0.29 -18.29
N GLY A 113 10.64 -0.45 -17.49
CA GLY A 113 10.71 -0.83 -16.08
C GLY A 113 11.03 0.31 -15.13
N VAL A 114 11.42 1.49 -15.63
CA VAL A 114 11.61 2.68 -14.79
C VAL A 114 10.26 3.18 -14.30
N ILE A 115 10.21 3.55 -13.03
CA ILE A 115 9.01 4.05 -12.37
C ILE A 115 9.18 5.55 -12.12
N TYR A 116 8.12 6.30 -12.36
CA TYR A 116 8.05 7.75 -12.20
C TYR A 116 6.87 8.16 -11.34
N SER A 117 7.03 9.23 -10.55
CA SER A 117 5.93 9.87 -9.85
C SER A 117 5.00 10.58 -10.83
N TYR A 118 3.68 10.38 -10.67
CA TYR A 118 2.64 10.94 -11.53
C TYR A 118 1.30 11.02 -10.78
N ASN A 119 0.64 12.18 -10.78
CA ASN A 119 -0.68 12.44 -10.17
C ASN A 119 -0.89 11.81 -8.77
N ASN A 120 0.01 12.13 -7.82
CA ASN A 120 -0.01 11.61 -6.44
C ASN A 120 0.08 10.06 -6.34
N GLY A 121 0.58 9.42 -7.38
CA GLY A 121 0.92 8.01 -7.42
C GLY A 121 2.20 7.78 -8.24
N ALA A 122 2.30 6.63 -8.88
CA ALA A 122 3.43 6.31 -9.73
C ALA A 122 3.00 5.53 -10.98
N VAL A 123 3.80 5.65 -12.04
CA VAL A 123 3.65 4.89 -13.29
C VAL A 123 4.97 4.23 -13.66
N MET A 124 4.91 2.99 -14.13
CA MET A 124 6.04 2.23 -14.65
C MET A 124 5.99 2.22 -16.18
N VAL A 125 7.14 2.47 -16.81
CA VAL A 125 7.29 2.36 -18.27
C VAL A 125 7.22 0.88 -18.68
N ARG A 126 6.34 0.55 -19.62
CA ARG A 126 6.16 -0.82 -20.13
C ARG A 126 6.97 -1.12 -21.36
N GLN A 127 7.04 -0.14 -22.27
CA GLN A 127 7.77 -0.23 -23.52
C GLN A 127 8.70 0.98 -23.59
N PRO A 128 9.96 0.82 -24.01
CA PRO A 128 10.86 1.94 -24.14
C PRO A 128 10.34 2.85 -25.26
N HIS A 129 10.24 4.15 -25.00
CA HIS A 129 9.68 5.11 -25.95
C HIS A 129 10.14 6.54 -25.67
N GLU A 130 10.06 7.40 -26.68
CA GLU A 130 10.19 8.84 -26.48
C GLU A 130 8.92 9.38 -25.80
N ARG A 131 9.07 10.22 -24.77
CA ARG A 131 7.94 10.81 -24.04
C ARG A 131 6.98 11.49 -25.00
N THR A 132 5.73 11.02 -25.00
CA THR A 132 4.66 11.54 -25.87
C THR A 132 3.91 12.70 -25.21
N ILE A 133 3.05 13.37 -25.98
CA ILE A 133 2.12 14.39 -25.47
C ILE A 133 0.93 13.81 -24.69
N TYR A 134 0.71 12.49 -24.76
CA TYR A 134 -0.42 11.84 -24.12
C TYR A 134 -0.15 11.54 -22.65
N HIS A 135 -1.23 11.52 -21.88
CA HIS A 135 -1.17 11.12 -20.48
C HIS A 135 -0.98 9.59 -20.36
N PRO A 136 -0.31 9.10 -19.31
CA PRO A 136 -0.17 7.67 -19.03
C PRO A 136 -1.48 6.87 -19.12
N GLU A 137 -2.61 7.41 -18.65
CA GLU A 137 -3.93 6.75 -18.71
C GLU A 137 -4.41 6.49 -20.14
N GLN A 138 -3.99 7.34 -21.09
CA GLN A 138 -4.39 7.25 -22.49
C GLN A 138 -3.46 6.35 -23.30
N THR A 139 -2.37 5.88 -22.68
CA THR A 139 -1.33 5.07 -23.34
C THR A 139 -1.01 3.81 -22.53
N PRO A 140 -2.01 2.93 -22.29
CA PRO A 140 -1.83 1.73 -21.47
C PRO A 140 -0.82 0.72 -22.05
N ALA A 141 -0.49 0.83 -23.34
CA ALA A 141 0.59 0.05 -23.96
C ALA A 141 2.00 0.52 -23.52
N LEU A 142 2.13 1.81 -23.17
CA LEU A 142 3.40 2.47 -22.83
C LEU A 142 3.62 2.56 -21.31
N PHE A 143 2.54 2.70 -20.53
CA PHE A 143 2.60 2.83 -19.07
C PHE A 143 1.68 1.84 -18.35
N SER A 144 2.08 1.48 -17.12
CA SER A 144 1.22 0.85 -16.12
C SER A 144 1.24 1.68 -14.86
N PHE A 145 0.11 1.85 -14.17
CA PHE A 145 0.10 2.37 -12.81
C PHE A 145 0.83 1.42 -11.86
N TRP A 146 1.59 2.01 -10.96
CA TRP A 146 2.42 1.32 -9.99
C TRP A 146 2.02 1.71 -8.57
N ARG A 147 1.91 0.69 -7.72
CA ARG A 147 1.78 0.80 -6.27
C ARG A 147 2.60 -0.29 -5.61
N ASP A 148 3.09 -0.02 -4.41
CA ASP A 148 3.68 -1.05 -3.57
C ASP A 148 2.58 -1.99 -3.06
N ASN A 149 2.79 -3.30 -3.15
CA ASN A 149 1.84 -4.30 -2.66
C ASN A 149 1.95 -4.51 -1.13
N ALA A 150 2.30 -3.47 -0.39
CA ALA A 150 2.50 -3.56 1.07
C ALA A 150 1.18 -3.74 1.83
N SER A 151 0.06 -3.26 1.28
CA SER A 151 -1.27 -3.43 1.84
C SER A 151 -2.06 -4.52 1.13
N ALA A 152 -2.73 -5.38 1.92
CA ALA A 152 -3.66 -6.40 1.41
C ALA A 152 -5.02 -5.82 0.99
N GLU A 153 -5.30 -4.54 1.29
CA GLU A 153 -6.61 -3.91 1.12
C GLU A 153 -6.70 -2.98 -0.11
N LEU A 154 -5.70 -3.00 -0.99
CA LEU A 154 -5.67 -2.14 -2.17
C LEU A 154 -6.86 -2.44 -3.10
N ALA A 155 -7.68 -1.43 -3.39
CA ALA A 155 -8.74 -1.55 -4.40
C ALA A 155 -8.16 -1.89 -5.77
N TRP A 156 -8.83 -2.77 -6.51
CA TRP A 156 -8.53 -3.04 -7.91
C TRP A 156 -8.64 -1.74 -8.71
N MET A 157 -7.69 -1.54 -9.61
CA MET A 157 -7.61 -0.37 -10.46
C MET A 157 -7.27 -0.82 -11.87
N ASP A 158 -7.84 -0.16 -12.88
CA ASP A 158 -7.52 -0.42 -14.27
C ASP A 158 -6.08 0.05 -14.60
N CYS A 159 -5.44 -0.59 -15.57
CA CYS A 159 -4.09 -0.26 -16.03
C CYS A 159 -2.99 -0.39 -14.93
N GLU A 160 -3.20 -1.18 -13.90
CA GLU A 160 -2.22 -1.49 -12.85
C GLU A 160 -1.40 -2.74 -13.21
N LYS A 161 -0.09 -2.70 -12.96
CA LYS A 161 0.73 -3.92 -13.00
C LYS A 161 0.49 -4.74 -11.73
N VAL A 162 0.12 -6.00 -11.89
CA VAL A 162 -0.04 -6.95 -10.78
C VAL A 162 0.86 -8.18 -10.97
N GLU A 163 1.41 -8.68 -9.87
CA GLU A 163 2.22 -9.90 -9.84
C GLU A 163 1.45 -11.05 -9.17
N LYS A 164 1.90 -12.29 -9.40
CA LYS A 164 1.30 -13.46 -8.75
C LYS A 164 1.35 -13.33 -7.22
N GLY A 165 0.23 -13.62 -6.56
CA GLY A 165 0.06 -13.54 -5.10
C GLY A 165 -0.39 -12.16 -4.60
N TRP A 166 -0.40 -11.12 -5.44
CA TRP A 166 -0.88 -9.79 -5.04
C TRP A 166 -2.39 -9.81 -4.79
N LYS A 167 -2.88 -9.05 -3.80
CA LYS A 167 -4.30 -9.03 -3.43
C LYS A 167 -4.97 -7.71 -3.77
N ARG A 168 -6.20 -7.75 -4.29
CA ARG A 168 -6.99 -6.55 -4.59
C ARG A 168 -8.44 -6.69 -4.14
N THR A 169 -9.03 -5.60 -3.66
CA THR A 169 -10.45 -5.54 -3.32
C THR A 169 -11.27 -5.09 -4.54
N PHE A 170 -12.36 -5.80 -4.84
CA PHE A 170 -13.26 -5.48 -5.95
C PHE A 170 -14.68 -5.92 -5.58
N GLY A 171 -15.66 -5.02 -5.70
CA GLY A 171 -17.06 -5.33 -5.34
C GLY A 171 -17.25 -5.79 -3.89
N GLY A 172 -16.45 -5.26 -2.95
CA GLY A 172 -16.51 -5.61 -1.52
C GLY A 172 -15.82 -6.92 -1.13
N LYS A 173 -15.21 -7.64 -2.08
CA LYS A 173 -14.50 -8.90 -1.85
C LYS A 173 -13.01 -8.75 -2.15
N THR A 174 -12.20 -9.67 -1.64
CA THR A 174 -10.76 -9.71 -1.88
C THR A 174 -10.43 -10.80 -2.89
N TYR A 175 -9.56 -10.49 -3.85
CA TYR A 175 -9.09 -11.42 -4.87
C TYR A 175 -7.57 -11.46 -4.90
N GLU A 176 -6.98 -12.62 -5.20
CA GLU A 176 -5.54 -12.82 -5.36
C GLU A 176 -5.16 -13.08 -6.82
N CYS A 177 -4.10 -12.38 -7.22
CA CYS A 177 -3.24 -12.53 -8.38
C CYS A 177 -2.86 -13.96 -8.72
N LEU A 178 -3.44 -14.63 -9.72
CA LEU A 178 -2.99 -15.98 -10.11
C LEU A 178 -1.81 -15.95 -11.09
N GLN A 179 -1.79 -14.98 -12.00
CA GLN A 179 -0.81 -14.84 -13.07
C GLN A 179 -0.41 -13.38 -13.23
N PRO A 180 0.89 -13.03 -13.34
CA PRO A 180 1.30 -11.65 -13.55
C PRO A 180 0.69 -11.06 -14.82
N HIS A 181 0.05 -9.90 -14.73
CA HIS A 181 -0.57 -9.21 -15.86
C HIS A 181 -0.74 -7.72 -15.59
N GLN A 182 -1.21 -6.98 -16.59
CA GLN A 182 -1.77 -5.65 -16.40
C GLN A 182 -3.29 -5.75 -16.35
N THR A 183 -3.89 -5.16 -15.32
CA THR A 183 -5.34 -5.11 -15.17
C THR A 183 -5.97 -4.34 -16.33
N GLN A 184 -7.14 -4.81 -16.75
CA GLN A 184 -7.91 -4.25 -17.86
C GLN A 184 -9.38 -4.21 -17.47
N SER A 185 -10.10 -3.15 -17.85
CA SER A 185 -11.52 -2.96 -17.57
C SER A 185 -12.40 -4.14 -18.01
N ASP A 186 -12.03 -4.79 -19.10
CA ASP A 186 -12.79 -5.93 -19.64
C ASP A 186 -12.40 -7.25 -18.94
N TYR A 187 -11.26 -7.29 -18.23
CA TYR A 187 -10.73 -8.43 -17.49
C TYR A 187 -10.71 -8.13 -15.97
N THR A 188 -11.88 -7.82 -15.43
CA THR A 188 -12.06 -7.62 -13.98
C THR A 188 -11.84 -8.92 -13.19
N PRO A 189 -11.65 -8.85 -11.86
CA PRO A 189 -11.50 -10.04 -11.02
C PRO A 189 -12.66 -11.04 -11.13
N THR A 190 -13.89 -10.55 -11.32
CA THR A 190 -15.06 -11.41 -11.51
C THR A 190 -15.17 -11.97 -12.92
N ALA A 191 -14.80 -11.20 -13.95
CA ALA A 191 -14.83 -11.65 -15.35
C ALA A 191 -13.80 -12.74 -15.67
N THR A 192 -12.72 -12.81 -14.88
CA THR A 192 -11.58 -13.73 -15.11
C THR A 192 -11.28 -14.63 -13.91
N LEU A 193 -12.32 -14.91 -13.12
CA LEU A 193 -12.25 -15.76 -11.94
C LEU A 193 -11.79 -17.18 -12.30
N GLY A 194 -10.83 -17.71 -11.54
CA GLY A 194 -10.21 -19.02 -11.77
C GLY A 194 -9.09 -19.03 -12.82
N VAL A 195 -8.89 -17.93 -13.55
CA VAL A 195 -7.85 -17.80 -14.60
C VAL A 195 -6.79 -16.79 -14.19
N LEU A 196 -7.19 -15.52 -14.05
CA LEU A 196 -6.28 -14.43 -13.65
C LEU A 196 -6.40 -14.09 -12.16
N TRP A 197 -7.57 -14.34 -11.57
CA TRP A 197 -7.89 -14.02 -10.17
C TRP A 197 -8.53 -15.22 -9.48
N LYS A 198 -8.23 -15.39 -8.19
CA LYS A 198 -9.02 -16.25 -7.29
C LYS A 198 -9.65 -15.38 -6.21
N GLU A 199 -10.89 -15.67 -5.84
CA GLU A 199 -11.49 -15.04 -4.66
C GLU A 199 -10.75 -15.55 -3.41
N VAL A 200 -10.34 -14.64 -2.55
CA VAL A 200 -9.82 -14.93 -1.23
C VAL A 200 -11.01 -14.89 -0.29
N PRO A 201 -11.37 -16.02 0.36
CA PRO A 201 -12.43 -16.02 1.36
C PRO A 201 -12.14 -14.92 2.40
N GLN A 202 -13.11 -14.04 2.63
CA GLN A 202 -13.00 -13.08 3.72
C GLN A 202 -13.03 -13.84 5.04
N GLN A 203 -12.19 -13.38 5.97
CA GLN A 203 -12.20 -13.87 7.34
C GLN A 203 -13.56 -13.53 7.94
N SER A 204 -14.37 -14.56 8.18
CA SER A 204 -15.57 -14.44 9.01
C SER A 204 -15.23 -14.95 10.39
N ASP A 205 -15.29 -14.06 11.38
CA ASP A 205 -15.20 -14.41 12.80
C ASP A 205 -16.52 -15.06 13.30
N GLU A 206 -17.49 -15.32 12.42
CA GLU A 206 -18.79 -15.92 12.78
C GLU A 206 -18.65 -17.37 13.27
N TYR A 207 -17.67 -18.11 12.73
CA TYR A 207 -17.47 -19.52 13.06
C TYR A 207 -16.04 -19.78 13.55
N ALA A 208 -15.90 -20.63 14.56
CA ALA A 208 -14.60 -21.04 15.08
C ALA A 208 -13.95 -22.13 14.21
N VAL A 209 -12.63 -22.27 14.30
CA VAL A 209 -11.94 -23.46 13.78
C VAL A 209 -12.25 -24.64 14.68
N PHE A 210 -12.48 -25.83 14.11
CA PHE A 210 -12.66 -27.06 14.86
C PHE A 210 -11.48 -27.28 15.80
N VAL A 211 -11.79 -27.55 17.06
CA VAL A 211 -10.84 -27.98 18.10
C VAL A 211 -11.27 -29.35 18.56
N HIS A 212 -10.32 -30.28 18.62
CA HIS A 212 -10.62 -31.64 19.07
C HIS A 212 -11.08 -31.59 20.54
N PRO A 213 -12.28 -32.09 20.87
CA PRO A 213 -12.81 -32.00 22.23
C PRO A 213 -11.94 -32.77 23.23
N THR A 214 -11.82 -32.22 24.44
CA THR A 214 -11.09 -32.78 25.57
C THR A 214 -12.00 -33.54 26.53
N GLY A 215 -13.31 -33.40 26.41
CA GLY A 215 -14.30 -34.15 27.17
C GLY A 215 -15.72 -33.99 26.64
N ALA A 216 -16.72 -34.33 27.46
CA ALA A 216 -18.13 -34.22 27.05
C ALA A 216 -18.67 -32.78 27.05
N HIS A 217 -17.88 -31.80 27.49
CA HIS A 217 -18.34 -30.42 27.70
C HIS A 217 -18.00 -29.48 26.52
N ASP A 218 -17.14 -29.94 25.61
CA ASP A 218 -16.64 -29.20 24.45
C ASP A 218 -16.91 -29.94 23.13
N VAL A 219 -17.84 -30.88 23.15
CA VAL A 219 -18.37 -31.54 21.94
C VAL A 219 -19.32 -30.64 21.18
N TYR A 220 -19.36 -30.80 19.86
CA TYR A 220 -20.22 -30.02 18.97
C TYR A 220 -21.62 -30.62 18.91
N MET A 221 -22.64 -29.78 18.99
CA MET A 221 -24.04 -30.19 18.88
C MET A 221 -24.50 -30.19 17.43
N LYS A 222 -25.66 -30.80 17.17
CA LYS A 222 -26.23 -30.78 15.82
C LYS A 222 -26.55 -29.35 15.41
N GLY A 223 -26.05 -28.94 14.25
CA GLY A 223 -26.23 -27.60 13.70
C GLY A 223 -25.04 -26.66 13.96
N ASP A 224 -24.09 -27.02 14.82
CA ASP A 224 -22.87 -26.22 15.03
C ASP A 224 -22.04 -26.18 13.74
N ILE A 225 -21.48 -25.01 13.47
CA ILE A 225 -20.71 -24.73 12.24
C ILE A 225 -19.28 -24.36 12.62
N VAL A 226 -18.31 -25.00 11.97
CA VAL A 226 -16.89 -24.77 12.19
C VAL A 226 -16.10 -24.74 10.89
N TRP A 227 -14.99 -24.01 10.89
CA TRP A 227 -13.96 -24.14 9.86
C TRP A 227 -13.08 -25.38 10.14
N TYR A 228 -12.77 -26.18 9.13
CA TYR A 228 -11.83 -27.30 9.25
C TYR A 228 -10.96 -27.51 7.99
N PRO A 229 -9.63 -27.69 8.11
CA PRO A 229 -8.85 -27.80 9.34
C PRO A 229 -8.35 -26.46 9.91
N THR A 230 -8.43 -25.37 9.15
CA THR A 230 -7.91 -24.04 9.54
C THR A 230 -8.94 -22.96 9.27
N LEU A 231 -8.75 -21.76 9.81
CA LEU A 231 -9.64 -20.63 9.54
C LEU A 231 -9.77 -20.38 8.03
N ASN A 232 -10.98 -20.11 7.55
CA ASN A 232 -11.32 -19.87 6.14
C ASN A 232 -11.14 -21.06 5.18
N SER A 233 -11.08 -22.29 5.69
CA SER A 233 -11.11 -23.53 4.88
C SER A 233 -12.55 -23.91 4.48
N THR A 234 -12.90 -25.19 4.37
CA THR A 234 -14.30 -25.59 4.18
C THR A 234 -15.08 -25.46 5.50
N LEU A 235 -16.28 -24.87 5.45
CA LEU A 235 -17.22 -24.88 6.57
C LEU A 235 -17.94 -26.22 6.64
N TYR A 236 -18.04 -26.75 7.84
CA TYR A 236 -18.77 -27.97 8.13
C TYR A 236 -19.84 -27.71 9.18
N ARG A 237 -21.05 -28.21 8.93
CA ARG A 237 -22.14 -28.24 9.90
C ARG A 237 -22.26 -29.63 10.50
N SER A 238 -22.30 -29.71 11.83
CA SER A 238 -22.47 -30.99 12.54
C SER A 238 -23.88 -31.53 12.32
N LYS A 239 -23.98 -32.83 12.02
CA LYS A 239 -25.24 -33.53 11.76
C LYS A 239 -25.79 -34.26 12.99
N ILE A 240 -24.99 -34.40 14.03
CA ILE A 240 -25.27 -35.20 15.22
C ILE A 240 -25.01 -34.40 16.50
N ASP A 241 -25.70 -34.75 17.57
CA ASP A 241 -25.41 -34.20 18.90
C ASP A 241 -24.19 -34.90 19.52
N ASN A 242 -23.47 -34.17 20.37
CA ASN A 242 -22.24 -34.63 21.03
C ASN A 242 -21.17 -35.12 20.05
N ASN A 243 -21.00 -34.44 18.91
CA ASN A 243 -20.00 -34.76 17.91
C ASN A 243 -18.60 -34.41 18.42
N SER A 244 -17.76 -35.45 18.57
CA SER A 244 -16.39 -35.34 19.05
C SER A 244 -15.33 -35.60 17.97
N TRP A 245 -15.77 -35.97 16.76
CA TRP A 245 -14.88 -36.31 15.65
C TRP A 245 -14.74 -35.15 14.69
N SER A 246 -13.54 -34.94 14.15
CA SER A 246 -13.34 -34.02 13.04
C SER A 246 -14.02 -34.51 11.75
N PRO A 247 -14.22 -33.63 10.74
CA PRO A 247 -14.72 -34.03 9.43
C PRO A 247 -13.92 -35.15 8.75
N ASP A 248 -12.61 -35.23 8.97
CA ASP A 248 -11.77 -36.31 8.42
C ASP A 248 -11.92 -37.64 9.18
N GLU A 249 -12.08 -37.58 10.51
CA GLU A 249 -12.23 -38.77 11.36
C GLU A 249 -13.61 -39.43 11.17
N TYR A 250 -14.66 -38.63 10.97
CA TYR A 250 -16.02 -39.13 10.79
C TYR A 250 -16.86 -38.25 9.86
N ALA A 251 -16.59 -38.34 8.55
CA ALA A 251 -17.28 -37.56 7.51
C ALA A 251 -18.81 -37.66 7.55
N ASN A 252 -19.39 -38.80 7.98
CA ASN A 252 -20.84 -38.96 8.09
C ASN A 252 -21.50 -38.08 9.16
N GLY A 253 -20.73 -37.63 10.15
CA GLY A 253 -21.14 -36.72 11.22
C GLY A 253 -21.20 -35.25 10.81
N TRP A 254 -20.74 -34.91 9.62
CA TRP A 254 -20.65 -33.53 9.12
C TRP A 254 -21.26 -33.40 7.71
N GLU A 255 -21.67 -32.20 7.34
CA GLU A 255 -21.97 -31.83 5.97
C GLU A 255 -21.27 -30.52 5.60
N ILE A 256 -20.89 -30.37 4.33
CA ILE A 256 -20.33 -29.12 3.82
C ILE A 256 -21.43 -28.06 3.93
N TYR A 257 -21.10 -26.97 4.61
CA TYR A 257 -21.97 -25.81 4.74
C TYR A 257 -21.50 -24.72 3.77
N VAL A 258 -22.44 -24.20 2.98
CA VAL A 258 -22.23 -23.05 2.10
C VAL A 258 -23.22 -21.98 2.56
N PRO A 259 -22.75 -20.84 3.09
CA PRO A 259 -23.61 -19.76 3.55
C PRO A 259 -24.41 -19.09 2.42
#